data_AF-A0A9D2L1M0-F1
#
_entry.id   AF-A0A9D2L1M0-F1
#
_cell.length_a   1.000
_cell.length_b   1.000
_cell.length_c   1.000
_cell.angle_alpha   90.00
_cell.angle_beta   90.00
_cell.angle_gamma   90.00
#
_symmetry.space_group_name_H-M   'P 1'
#
loop_
_entity.id
_entity.type
_entity.pdbx_description
1 polymer ?
#
loop_
_entity_poly.entity_id
_entity_poly.type
_entity_poly.pdbx_seq_one_letter_code
_entity_poly.pdbx_strand_id
1 'polypeptide(L)'
;MNKINGYTEEEATGLIEYIYTGKNAGKTLSYLFETYGRAHNRAKGSVRNYYYAFLKKRGDERVRRILEGKDLRAGEIRSFTEEETDDMLRKVLTEKSKGMSVRKAIRNLSEGDEKLMLRMQNKYRNLVKKQPERVQRVAREAGLPEEKTFLQRRLEREIDALYERIASDLKEENRRLREELEKLRSGGTPAGEE
;
A
#
# COMPACT_ATOMS: atom_id res chain seq x y z
N MET A 1 38.78 -11.78 1.92
CA MET A 1 38.31 -11.04 0.72
C MET A 1 37.73 -9.70 1.14
N ASN A 2 38.30 -8.59 0.67
CA ASN A 2 37.79 -7.26 0.95
C ASN A 2 36.50 -7.03 0.16
N LYS A 3 35.37 -6.96 0.88
CA LYS A 3 34.06 -6.68 0.27
C LYS A 3 33.65 -5.24 0.52
N ILE A 4 33.09 -4.60 -0.50
CA ILE A 4 32.38 -3.31 -0.41
C ILE A 4 30.90 -3.67 -0.50
N ASN A 5 30.12 -3.53 0.57
CA ASN A 5 28.67 -3.81 0.61
C ASN A 5 28.26 -5.18 0.00
N GLY A 6 29.06 -6.23 0.23
CA GLY A 6 28.76 -7.58 -0.23
C GLY A 6 29.28 -7.94 -1.63
N TYR A 7 29.85 -6.98 -2.37
CA TYR A 7 30.57 -7.20 -3.63
C TYR A 7 32.07 -7.18 -3.36
N THR A 8 32.86 -7.97 -4.10
CA THR A 8 34.32 -7.78 -4.08
C THR A 8 34.70 -6.48 -4.76
N GLU A 9 35.94 -6.02 -4.59
CA GLU A 9 36.43 -4.81 -5.26
C GLU A 9 36.44 -4.96 -6.79
N GLU A 10 36.75 -6.15 -7.29
CA GLU A 10 36.70 -6.50 -8.71
C GLU A 10 35.26 -6.46 -9.24
N GLU A 11 34.30 -7.06 -8.52
CA GLU A 11 32.88 -7.02 -8.90
C GLU A 11 32.35 -5.58 -8.88
N ALA A 12 32.73 -4.78 -7.88
CA ALA A 12 32.35 -3.38 -7.75
C ALA A 12 32.88 -2.57 -8.95
N THR A 13 34.17 -2.72 -9.27
CA THR A 13 34.82 -2.03 -10.38
C THR A 13 34.18 -2.41 -11.71
N GLY A 14 33.99 -3.71 -11.96
CA GLY A 14 33.37 -4.20 -13.19
C GLY A 14 31.93 -3.71 -13.36
N LEU A 15 31.13 -3.67 -12.29
CA LEU A 15 29.78 -3.12 -12.34
C LEU A 15 29.77 -1.62 -12.66
N ILE A 16 30.63 -0.85 -12.02
CA ILE A 16 30.67 0.60 -12.20
C ILE A 16 31.13 0.96 -13.61
N GLU A 17 32.13 0.27 -14.16
CA GLU A 17 32.55 0.45 -15.55
C GLU A 17 31.46 0.06 -16.55
N TYR A 18 30.80 -1.08 -16.32
CA TYR A 18 29.69 -1.51 -17.17
C TYR A 18 28.54 -0.49 -17.20
N ILE A 19 28.21 0.09 -16.05
CA ILE A 19 27.17 1.13 -15.96
C ILE A 19 27.63 2.42 -16.63
N TYR A 20 28.88 2.85 -16.39
CA TYR A 20 29.43 4.07 -16.95
C TYR A 20 29.44 4.04 -18.48
N THR A 21 30.04 3.00 -19.05
CA THR A 21 30.09 2.77 -20.50
C THR A 21 28.69 2.67 -21.10
N GLY A 22 27.80 1.90 -20.47
CA GLY A 22 26.41 1.77 -20.91
C GLY A 22 25.62 3.07 -20.90
N LYS A 23 25.79 3.90 -19.86
CA LYS A 23 25.15 5.21 -19.75
C LYS A 23 25.66 6.17 -20.82
N ASN A 24 26.96 6.18 -21.08
CA ASN A 24 27.56 7.00 -22.15
C ASN A 24 27.12 6.56 -23.55
N ALA A 25 26.75 5.28 -23.72
CA ALA A 25 26.12 4.74 -24.92
C ALA A 25 24.59 4.96 -24.99
N GLY A 26 24.01 5.78 -24.10
CA GLY A 26 22.58 6.10 -24.11
C GLY A 26 21.65 5.03 -23.54
N LYS A 27 22.18 3.98 -22.91
CA LYS A 27 21.35 2.90 -22.32
C LYS A 27 20.74 3.33 -20.99
N THR A 28 19.53 2.85 -20.71
CA THR A 28 18.86 3.12 -19.43
C THR A 28 19.48 2.30 -18.29
N LEU A 29 19.48 2.85 -17.07
CA LEU A 29 19.95 2.13 -15.88
C LEU A 29 19.14 0.83 -15.65
N SER A 30 17.84 0.85 -15.94
CA SER A 30 16.98 -0.34 -15.80
C SER A 30 17.47 -1.49 -16.70
N TYR A 31 17.82 -1.18 -17.95
CA TYR A 31 18.40 -2.14 -18.88
C TYR A 31 19.75 -2.65 -18.36
N LEU A 32 20.65 -1.74 -17.95
CA LEU A 32 22.00 -2.10 -17.49
C LEU A 32 21.99 -2.97 -16.23
N PHE A 33 21.11 -2.70 -15.27
CA PHE A 33 20.98 -3.54 -14.07
C PHE A 33 20.50 -4.95 -14.41
N GLU A 34 19.65 -5.07 -15.42
CA GLU A 34 19.09 -6.35 -15.84
C GLU A 34 20.11 -7.20 -16.59
N THR A 35 20.79 -6.61 -17.57
CA THR A 35 21.80 -7.30 -18.37
C THR A 35 23.02 -7.68 -17.54
N TYR A 36 23.49 -6.78 -16.66
CA TYR A 36 24.56 -7.11 -15.72
C TYR A 36 24.12 -8.21 -14.74
N GLY A 37 22.91 -8.10 -14.19
CA GLY A 37 22.37 -9.12 -13.30
C GLY A 37 22.34 -10.51 -13.94
N ARG A 38 21.88 -10.60 -15.19
CA ARG A 38 21.85 -11.84 -15.95
C ARG A 38 23.26 -12.42 -16.19
N ALA A 39 24.23 -11.58 -16.56
CA ALA A 39 25.60 -12.01 -16.84
C ALA A 39 26.35 -12.50 -15.59
N HIS A 40 26.01 -11.96 -14.41
CA HIS A 40 26.71 -12.25 -13.16
C HIS A 40 25.88 -13.08 -12.16
N ASN A 41 24.79 -13.72 -12.61
CA ASN A 41 23.87 -14.49 -11.76
C ASN A 41 23.37 -13.72 -10.53
N ARG A 42 23.05 -12.43 -10.70
CA ARG A 42 22.48 -11.55 -9.67
C ARG A 42 21.07 -11.10 -10.08
N ALA A 43 20.18 -10.98 -9.10
CA ALA A 43 18.88 -10.36 -9.34
C ALA A 43 19.03 -8.87 -9.70
N LYS A 44 18.28 -8.38 -10.70
CA LYS A 44 18.24 -6.96 -11.12
C LYS A 44 18.11 -5.98 -9.93
N GLY A 45 17.22 -6.31 -8.99
CA GLY A 45 16.99 -5.50 -7.79
C GLY A 45 18.21 -5.43 -6.87
N SER A 46 18.99 -6.52 -6.78
CA SER A 46 20.22 -6.58 -5.99
C SER A 46 21.30 -5.67 -6.59
N VAL A 47 21.52 -5.75 -7.91
CA VAL A 47 22.47 -4.88 -8.64
C VAL A 47 22.10 -3.42 -8.49
N ARG A 48 20.81 -3.08 -8.68
CA ARG A 48 20.28 -1.73 -8.50
C ARG A 48 20.55 -1.21 -7.09
N ASN A 49 20.20 -1.99 -6.08
CA ASN A 49 20.33 -1.58 -4.68
C ASN A 49 21.80 -1.38 -4.30
N TYR A 50 22.67 -2.29 -4.77
CA TYR A 50 24.11 -2.15 -4.61
C TYR A 50 24.64 -0.86 -5.24
N TYR A 51 24.32 -0.61 -6.51
CA TYR A 51 24.76 0.58 -7.24
C TYR A 51 24.44 1.88 -6.48
N TYR A 52 23.20 2.05 -6.03
CA TYR A 52 22.84 3.25 -5.27
C TYR A 52 23.46 3.30 -3.87
N ALA A 53 23.64 2.16 -3.19
CA ALA A 53 24.35 2.11 -1.92
C ALA A 53 25.84 2.45 -2.07
N PHE A 54 26.45 2.03 -3.17
CA PHE A 54 27.83 2.35 -3.53
C PHE A 54 28.01 3.86 -3.75
N LEU A 55 27.13 4.48 -4.54
CA LEU A 55 27.17 5.93 -4.80
C LEU A 55 26.94 6.80 -3.55
N LYS A 56 26.28 6.27 -2.51
CA LYS A 56 26.11 6.96 -1.22
C LYS A 56 27.39 6.97 -0.37
N LYS A 57 28.33 6.04 -0.60
CA LYS A 57 29.56 5.88 0.20
C LYS A 57 30.76 6.62 -0.40
N ARG A 58 30.56 7.78 -1.00
CA ARG A 58 31.63 8.61 -1.60
C ARG A 58 32.70 9.09 -0.60
N GLY A 59 32.50 8.92 0.71
CA GLY A 59 33.54 9.13 1.73
C GLY A 59 34.60 8.02 1.78
N ASP A 60 34.26 6.78 1.41
CA ASP A 60 35.20 5.65 1.39
C ASP A 60 36.22 5.83 0.25
N GLU A 61 37.50 5.69 0.59
CA GLU A 61 38.61 5.90 -0.35
C GLU A 61 38.56 4.93 -1.54
N ARG A 62 38.16 3.68 -1.31
CA ARG A 62 38.03 2.67 -2.38
C ARG A 62 36.93 3.05 -3.36
N VAL A 63 35.81 3.56 -2.82
CA VAL A 63 34.69 4.05 -3.64
C VAL A 63 35.11 5.26 -4.46
N ARG A 64 35.89 6.20 -3.88
CA ARG A 64 36.44 7.35 -4.62
C ARG A 64 37.34 6.91 -5.77
N ARG A 65 38.25 5.96 -5.52
CA ARG A 65 39.15 5.41 -6.54
C ARG A 65 38.40 4.78 -7.70
N ILE A 66 37.38 3.96 -7.43
CA ILE A 66 36.58 3.30 -8.47
C ILE A 66 35.76 4.33 -9.29
N LEU A 67 35.30 5.40 -8.66
CA LEU A 67 34.52 6.47 -9.29
C LEU A 67 35.39 7.54 -9.98
N GLU A 68 36.71 7.46 -9.86
CA GLU A 68 37.63 8.42 -10.48
C GLU A 68 37.43 8.45 -12.00
N GLY A 69 37.34 9.67 -12.55
CA GLY A 69 37.06 9.90 -13.98
C GLY A 69 35.63 9.57 -14.43
N LYS A 70 34.71 9.20 -13.53
CA LYS A 70 33.33 8.79 -13.88
C LYS A 70 32.29 9.72 -13.29
N ASP A 71 31.51 10.39 -14.14
CA ASP A 71 30.39 11.23 -13.69
C ASP A 71 29.10 10.41 -13.43
N LEU A 72 29.18 9.52 -12.46
CA LEU A 72 28.06 8.73 -11.97
C LEU A 72 27.55 9.28 -10.64
N ARG A 73 26.39 9.93 -10.64
CA ARG A 73 25.77 10.47 -9.43
C ARG A 73 24.39 9.85 -9.22
N ALA A 74 24.07 9.56 -7.96
CA ALA A 74 22.69 9.29 -7.61
C ALA A 74 21.95 10.63 -7.65
N GLY A 75 20.79 10.67 -8.30
CA GLY A 75 19.96 11.87 -8.28
C GLY A 75 19.59 12.22 -6.83
N GLU A 76 19.46 13.53 -6.56
CA GLU A 76 19.00 13.99 -5.26
C GLU A 76 17.59 13.47 -4.99
N ILE A 77 17.44 12.75 -3.88
CA ILE A 77 16.12 12.30 -3.43
C ILE A 77 15.50 13.47 -2.68
N ARG A 78 14.70 14.28 -3.37
CA ARG A 78 13.82 15.24 -2.71
C ARG A 78 12.75 14.48 -1.93
N SER A 79 12.78 14.60 -0.61
CA SER A 79 11.69 14.11 0.25
C SER A 79 10.49 15.04 0.15
N PHE A 80 9.29 14.52 0.39
CA PHE A 80 8.14 15.37 0.66
C PHE A 80 8.35 16.07 2.00
N THR A 81 8.14 17.38 2.06
CA THR A 81 8.02 18.10 3.34
C THR A 81 6.76 17.65 4.07
N GLU A 82 6.59 18.05 5.33
CA GLU A 82 5.38 17.73 6.09
C GLU A 82 4.15 18.40 5.48
N GLU A 83 4.30 19.65 5.01
CA GLU A 83 3.25 20.40 4.34
C GLU A 83 2.88 19.77 3.00
N GLU A 84 3.87 19.41 2.16
CA GLU A 84 3.62 18.69 0.91
C GLU A 84 2.96 17.34 1.17
N THR A 85 3.29 16.69 2.29
CA THR A 85 2.70 15.41 2.69
C THR A 85 1.22 15.56 3.04
N ASP A 86 0.88 16.55 3.87
CA ASP A 86 -0.50 16.79 4.29
C ASP A 86 -1.37 17.28 3.15
N ASP A 87 -0.85 18.16 2.29
CA ASP A 87 -1.56 18.61 1.08
C ASP A 87 -1.84 17.45 0.12
N MET A 88 -0.81 16.63 -0.15
CA MET A 88 -0.96 15.42 -0.97
C MET A 88 -2.04 14.49 -0.39
N LEU A 89 -2.00 14.24 0.92
CA LEU A 89 -2.92 13.34 1.59
C LEU A 89 -4.35 13.88 1.57
N ARG A 90 -4.55 15.17 1.84
CA ARG A 90 -5.86 15.84 1.79
C ARG A 90 -6.47 15.75 0.39
N LYS A 91 -5.71 16.10 -0.65
CA LYS A 91 -6.17 16.02 -2.05
C LYS A 91 -6.56 14.60 -2.43
N VAL A 92 -5.72 13.61 -2.10
CA VAL A 92 -5.99 12.20 -2.41
C VAL A 92 -7.25 11.70 -1.71
N LEU A 93 -7.44 12.01 -0.42
CA LEU A 93 -8.57 11.55 0.36
C LEU A 93 -9.87 12.28 0.01
N THR A 94 -9.79 13.55 -0.41
CA THR A 94 -10.94 14.29 -0.96
C THR A 94 -11.44 13.68 -2.26
N GLU A 95 -10.55 13.27 -3.16
CA GLU A 95 -10.97 12.56 -4.38
C GLU A 95 -11.53 11.16 -4.05
N LYS A 96 -10.98 10.52 -3.01
CA LYS A 96 -11.50 9.23 -2.52
C LYS A 96 -12.91 9.35 -1.95
N SER A 97 -13.26 10.45 -1.27
CA SER A 97 -14.63 10.65 -0.74
C SER A 97 -15.67 10.78 -1.85
N LYS A 98 -15.25 11.18 -3.06
CA LYS A 98 -16.07 11.18 -4.28
C LYS A 98 -16.18 9.79 -4.95
N GLY A 99 -15.72 8.72 -4.30
CA GLY A 99 -15.76 7.35 -4.81
C GLY A 99 -14.59 6.95 -5.72
N MET A 100 -13.56 7.79 -5.87
CA MET A 100 -12.39 7.43 -6.67
C MET A 100 -11.41 6.54 -5.91
N SER A 101 -10.77 5.61 -6.61
CA SER A 101 -9.65 4.87 -6.02
C SER A 101 -8.45 5.79 -5.78
N VAL A 102 -7.69 5.52 -4.72
CA VAL A 102 -6.45 6.26 -4.41
C VAL A 102 -5.50 6.32 -5.60
N ARG A 103 -5.36 5.23 -6.36
CA ARG A 103 -4.50 5.20 -7.55
C ARG A 103 -4.99 6.16 -8.63
N LYS A 104 -6.30 6.25 -8.86
CA LYS A 104 -6.90 7.17 -9.83
C LYS A 104 -6.75 8.62 -9.37
N ALA A 105 -7.01 8.89 -8.09
CA ALA A 105 -6.79 10.21 -7.49
C ALA A 105 -5.33 10.68 -7.66
N ILE A 106 -4.35 9.84 -7.30
CA ILE A 106 -2.94 10.18 -7.46
C ILE A 106 -2.58 10.40 -8.93
N ARG A 107 -3.11 9.59 -9.86
CA ARG A 107 -2.89 9.78 -11.31
C ARG A 107 -3.38 11.15 -11.76
N ASN A 108 -4.59 11.55 -11.36
CA ASN A 108 -5.17 12.85 -11.72
C ASN A 108 -4.32 13.99 -11.15
N LEU A 109 -3.95 13.91 -9.87
CA LEU A 109 -3.13 14.91 -9.18
C LEU A 109 -1.71 15.05 -9.73
N SER A 110 -1.22 14.04 -10.45
CA SER A 110 0.12 14.07 -11.03
C SER A 110 0.13 14.66 -12.44
N GLU A 111 -1.03 14.93 -13.03
CA GLU A 111 -1.16 15.64 -14.33
C GLU A 111 -0.29 15.06 -15.46
N GLY A 112 -0.09 13.74 -15.47
CA GLY A 112 0.75 13.05 -16.45
C GLY A 112 2.25 12.94 -16.09
N ASP A 113 2.71 13.56 -15.00
CA ASP A 113 4.05 13.35 -14.46
C ASP A 113 4.15 11.97 -13.78
N GLU A 114 4.70 11.00 -14.53
CA GLU A 114 4.89 9.63 -14.05
C GLU A 114 5.81 9.53 -12.82
N LYS A 115 6.83 10.41 -12.73
CA LYS A 115 7.77 10.41 -11.60
C LYS A 115 7.08 10.91 -10.34
N LEU A 116 6.33 12.00 -10.44
CA LEU A 116 5.52 12.53 -9.34
C LEU A 116 4.47 11.50 -8.90
N MET A 117 3.76 10.89 -9.86
CA MET A 117 2.78 9.85 -9.59
C MET A 117 3.37 8.68 -8.77
N LEU A 118 4.52 8.17 -9.18
CA LEU A 118 5.19 7.09 -8.45
C LEU A 118 5.67 7.55 -7.07
N ARG A 119 6.14 8.79 -6.94
CA ARG A 119 6.55 9.35 -5.64
C ARG A 119 5.37 9.51 -4.68
N MET A 120 4.24 10.04 -5.15
CA MET A 120 3.00 10.16 -4.38
C MET A 120 2.45 8.79 -3.96
N GLN A 121 2.42 7.80 -4.87
CA GLN A 121 2.01 6.43 -4.53
C GLN A 121 2.90 5.82 -3.45
N ASN A 122 4.22 5.99 -3.57
CA ASN A 122 5.16 5.49 -2.57
C ASN A 122 4.99 6.19 -1.22
N LYS A 123 4.79 7.51 -1.22
CA LYS A 123 4.56 8.30 0.00
C LYS A 123 3.25 7.88 0.68
N TYR A 124 2.15 7.77 -0.06
CA TYR A 124 0.86 7.32 0.48
C TYR A 124 0.98 5.92 1.11
N ARG A 125 1.59 4.96 0.40
CA ARG A 125 1.81 3.60 0.93
C ARG A 125 2.65 3.61 2.21
N ASN A 126 3.67 4.46 2.28
CA ASN A 126 4.51 4.60 3.46
C ASN A 126 3.71 5.17 4.64
N LEU A 127 2.90 6.20 4.42
CA LEU A 127 2.02 6.80 5.44
C LEU A 127 1.04 5.78 6.00
N VAL A 128 0.35 5.01 5.14
CA VAL A 128 -0.57 3.95 5.59
C VAL A 128 0.13 2.92 6.46
N LYS A 129 1.39 2.58 6.15
CA LYS A 129 2.17 1.58 6.89
C LYS A 129 2.79 2.11 8.19
N LYS A 130 3.20 3.38 8.23
CA LYS A 130 4.07 3.93 9.28
C LYS A 130 3.41 5.02 10.12
N GLN A 131 2.38 5.67 9.62
CA GLN A 131 1.65 6.75 10.27
C GLN A 131 0.13 6.63 9.98
N PRO A 132 -0.50 5.47 10.29
CA PRO A 132 -1.91 5.26 10.00
C PRO A 132 -2.82 6.26 10.70
N GLU A 133 -2.45 6.74 11.89
CA GLU A 133 -3.19 7.73 12.66
C GLU A 133 -3.29 9.07 11.91
N ARG A 134 -2.22 9.46 11.22
CA ARG A 134 -2.22 10.66 10.37
C ARG A 134 -3.18 10.50 9.19
N VAL A 135 -3.18 9.33 8.55
CA VAL A 135 -4.10 9.02 7.44
C VAL A 135 -5.55 9.05 7.91
N GLN A 136 -5.83 8.45 9.07
CA GLN A 136 -7.18 8.44 9.66
C GLN A 136 -7.65 9.85 10.03
N ARG A 137 -6.79 10.68 10.63
CA ARG A 137 -7.13 12.07 10.96
C ARG A 137 -7.57 12.84 9.72
N VAL A 138 -6.77 12.82 8.66
CA VAL A 138 -7.10 13.54 7.41
C VAL A 138 -8.29 12.90 6.69
N ALA A 139 -8.50 11.58 6.81
CA ALA A 139 -9.68 10.92 6.27
C ALA A 139 -10.96 11.41 6.94
N ARG A 140 -10.96 11.56 8.27
CA ARG A 140 -12.09 12.13 9.03
C ARG A 140 -12.36 13.57 8.63
N GLU A 141 -11.33 14.39 8.48
CA GLU A 141 -11.45 15.77 7.99
C GLU A 141 -12.07 15.83 6.57
N ALA A 142 -11.78 14.83 5.72
CA ALA A 142 -12.34 14.72 4.38
C ALA A 142 -13.76 14.09 4.33
N GLY A 143 -14.37 13.80 5.48
CA GLY A 143 -15.69 13.18 5.57
C GLY A 143 -15.73 11.71 5.15
N LEU A 144 -14.58 11.03 5.09
CA LEU A 144 -14.54 9.59 4.82
C LEU A 144 -14.97 8.81 6.06
N PRO A 145 -15.82 7.79 5.93
CA PRO A 145 -16.10 6.88 7.02
C PRO A 145 -14.82 6.18 7.44
N GLU A 146 -14.66 5.90 8.74
CA GLU A 146 -13.53 5.11 9.22
C GLU A 146 -13.54 3.75 8.50
N GLU A 147 -12.41 3.42 7.87
CA GLU A 147 -12.28 2.12 7.21
C GLU A 147 -12.33 1.02 8.27
N LYS A 148 -13.41 0.25 8.25
CA LYS A 148 -13.58 -0.90 9.15
C LYS A 148 -12.43 -1.87 8.95
N THR A 149 -11.79 -2.21 10.06
CA THR A 149 -10.77 -3.27 10.08
C THR A 149 -11.35 -4.58 9.55
N PHE A 150 -10.48 -5.49 9.11
CA PHE A 150 -10.93 -6.82 8.71
C PHE A 150 -11.73 -7.52 9.83
N LEU A 151 -11.26 -7.37 11.08
CA LEU A 151 -11.92 -7.96 12.24
C LEU A 151 -13.30 -7.33 12.49
N GLN A 152 -13.43 -6.00 12.41
CA GLN A 152 -14.72 -5.32 12.50
C GLN A 152 -15.69 -5.79 11.41
N ARG A 153 -15.25 -5.90 10.15
CA ARG A 153 -16.08 -6.41 9.05
C ARG A 153 -16.47 -7.88 9.21
N ARG A 154 -15.66 -8.66 9.92
CA ARG A 154 -16.00 -10.06 10.25
C ARG A 154 -17.02 -10.11 11.38
N LEU A 155 -16.78 -9.34 12.44
CA LEU A 155 -17.67 -9.25 13.59
C LEU A 155 -19.06 -8.75 13.20
N GLU A 156 -19.15 -7.73 12.36
CA GLU A 156 -20.44 -7.24 11.84
C GLU A 156 -21.21 -8.30 11.09
N ARG A 157 -20.56 -9.04 10.18
CA ARG A 157 -21.22 -10.16 9.47
C ARG A 157 -21.73 -11.24 10.42
N GLU A 158 -21.00 -11.49 11.50
CA GLU A 158 -21.38 -12.46 12.50
C GLU A 158 -22.57 -11.96 13.35
N ILE A 159 -22.55 -10.68 13.72
CA ILE A 159 -23.66 -10.00 14.39
C ILE A 159 -24.92 -10.02 13.50
N ASP A 160 -24.80 -9.67 12.22
CA ASP A 160 -25.92 -9.67 11.28
C ASP A 160 -26.50 -11.09 11.14
N ALA A 161 -25.65 -12.11 11.04
CA ALA A 161 -26.10 -13.50 10.99
C ALA A 161 -26.81 -13.97 12.27
N LEU A 162 -26.40 -13.47 13.44
CA LEU A 162 -27.09 -13.73 14.71
C LEU A 162 -28.45 -13.03 14.74
N TYR A 163 -28.53 -11.78 14.29
CA TYR A 163 -29.79 -11.05 14.19
C TYR A 163 -30.80 -11.75 13.29
N GLU A 164 -30.37 -12.22 12.11
CA GLU A 164 -31.24 -12.98 11.20
C GLU A 164 -31.76 -14.29 11.83
N ARG A 165 -30.90 -14.99 12.57
CA ARG A 165 -31.30 -16.22 13.28
C ARG A 165 -32.35 -15.92 14.35
N ILE A 166 -32.08 -14.94 15.21
CA ILE A 166 -32.99 -14.52 16.28
C ILE A 166 -34.33 -14.06 15.69
N ALA A 167 -34.30 -13.29 14.60
CA ALA A 167 -35.51 -12.84 13.92
C ALA A 167 -36.34 -14.02 13.36
N SER A 168 -35.67 -15.04 12.81
CA SER A 168 -36.32 -16.27 12.35
C SER A 168 -36.96 -17.05 13.50
N ASP A 169 -36.22 -17.26 14.60
CA ASP A 169 -36.69 -18.00 15.77
C ASP A 169 -37.90 -17.29 16.40
N LEU A 170 -37.83 -15.96 16.57
CA LEU A 170 -38.96 -15.14 17.03
C LEU A 170 -40.19 -15.26 16.14
N LYS A 171 -40.00 -15.30 14.81
CA LYS A 171 -41.11 -15.44 13.87
C LYS A 171 -41.77 -16.81 13.99
N GLU A 172 -40.97 -17.86 14.19
CA GLU A 172 -41.47 -19.22 14.38
C GLU A 172 -42.21 -19.36 15.72
N GLU A 173 -41.66 -18.81 16.79
CA GLU A 173 -42.29 -18.83 18.11
C GLU A 173 -43.61 -18.05 18.13
N ASN A 174 -43.64 -16.87 17.51
CA ASN A 174 -44.88 -16.11 17.33
C ASN A 174 -45.94 -16.89 16.54
N ARG A 175 -45.53 -17.67 15.52
CA ARG A 175 -46.46 -18.53 14.78
C ARG A 175 -47.03 -19.62 15.69
N ARG A 176 -46.18 -20.32 16.45
CA ARG A 176 -46.62 -21.38 17.38
C ARG A 176 -47.59 -20.85 18.43
N LEU A 177 -47.26 -19.71 19.05
CA LEU A 177 -48.12 -19.07 20.04
C LEU A 177 -49.48 -18.67 19.46
N ARG A 178 -49.53 -18.19 18.21
CA ARG A 178 -50.79 -17.88 17.53
C ARG A 178 -51.65 -19.13 17.29
N GLU A 179 -51.03 -20.21 16.83
CA GLU A 179 -51.72 -21.50 16.62
C GLU A 179 -52.26 -22.07 17.95
N GLU A 180 -51.50 -21.94 19.03
CA GLU A 180 -51.92 -22.38 20.37
C GLU A 180 -53.08 -21.52 20.93
N LEU A 181 -53.00 -20.19 20.77
CA LEU A 181 -54.09 -19.28 21.13
C LEU A 181 -55.37 -19.58 20.34
N GLU A 182 -55.26 -19.93 19.06
CA GLU A 182 -56.40 -20.30 18.22
C GLU A 182 -57.06 -21.60 18.71
N LYS A 183 -56.24 -22.62 19.04
CA LYS A 183 -56.74 -23.87 19.64
C LYS A 183 -57.45 -23.61 20.97
N LEU A 184 -56.87 -22.83 21.87
CA LEU A 184 -57.48 -22.50 23.15
C LEU A 184 -58.79 -21.72 22.99
N ARG A 185 -58.87 -20.81 22.02
CA ARG A 185 -60.11 -20.10 21.67
C ARG A 185 -61.19 -21.02 21.10
N SER A 186 -60.81 -21.99 20.27
CA SER A 186 -61.75 -22.98 19.69
C SER A 186 -62.22 -24.04 20.69
N GLY A 187 -61.39 -24.40 21.69
CA GLY A 187 -61.75 -25.35 22.75
C GLY A 187 -62.55 -24.76 23.91
N GLY A 188 -62.63 -23.43 23.99
CA GLY A 188 -63.38 -22.69 25.00
C GLY A 188 -64.74 -22.19 24.50
N THR A 189 -65.59 -23.09 23.99
CA THR A 189 -67.04 -22.80 23.92
C THR A 189 -67.70 -23.59 25.05
N PRO A 190 -68.14 -22.95 26.14
CA PRO A 190 -68.92 -23.66 27.14
C PRO A 190 -70.28 -24.02 26.51
N ALA A 191 -70.56 -25.32 26.46
CA ALA A 191 -71.91 -25.81 26.30
C ALA A 191 -72.71 -25.36 27.52
N GLY A 192 -73.53 -24.33 27.34
CA GLY A 192 -74.44 -23.84 28.35
C GLY A 192 -75.47 -22.95 27.70
N GLU A 193 -76.60 -23.55 27.32
CA GLU A 193 -77.96 -22.99 27.40
C GLU A 193 -78.94 -24.05 26.86
N GLU A 194 -79.52 -24.82 27.78
CA GLU A 194 -80.96 -25.15 27.87
C GLU A 194 -81.25 -25.83 29.22
#